data_AF-A0A5C6DI67-F1
#
_entry.id   AF-A0A5C6DI67-F1
#
_cell.length_a   1.000
_cell.length_b   1.000
_cell.length_c   1.000
_cell.angle_alpha   90.00
_cell.angle_beta   90.00
_cell.angle_gamma   90.00
#
_symmetry.space_group_name_H-M   'P 1'
#
loop_
_entity.id
_entity.type
_entity.pdbx_description
1 polymer ?
#
loop_
_entity_poly.entity_id
_entity_poly.type
_entity_poly.pdbx_seq_one_letter_code
_entity_poly.pdbx_strand_id
1 'polypeptide(L)'
;MRIPSQFNEDSLYSRRRRRKESLPAYRQLLRYGLAMLLVLVVMQHAANPAIYQTFFPDTGTKTKSYHQVGSDGSNGSNDRFTQPSSASTLPPLPLDPKLAAEAKTLAAQIPEEAQSSWHAALIHTQRGPPPTAKGTTAYGKAAYGTLSTRWIHPLSPRDDRSSRPQDSWSDWLQRFAASELGAEAPSAIDSERIRAMIVALDVLAAERVVDGSVWNANDRDSLFRYLDEAKDERVAAASRKVGVLPLLQQPDVYRNHFVSFHGRVVRAEKIPPSNNTFGVGSYWHLWMRPDVGVDRPLLAIVPKVPDRIAKIEADANLSDGPQLLIQGRFLKRLAYRSSIGADLAPVIVGRLVSEPTAMSLISPTSAASPSPWRIWRVVSLAALLGMSVAGWLFWRTHVRAKQSRQLREANRKDPSPFLIDLEVENDGEVAT
;
A
#
# COMPACT_ATOMS: atom_id res chain seq x y z
N MET A 1 -65.40 22.57 25.10
CA MET A 1 -64.57 23.76 24.74
C MET A 1 -64.00 23.47 23.35
N ARG A 2 -64.47 24.01 22.21
CA ARG A 2 -64.60 25.42 21.77
C ARG A 2 -63.32 26.20 22.14
N ILE A 3 -62.53 26.76 21.21
CA ILE A 3 -62.91 27.53 20.02
C ILE A 3 -61.95 27.25 18.84
N PRO A 4 -62.45 27.10 17.60
CA PRO A 4 -61.72 27.35 16.36
C PRO A 4 -61.91 28.82 15.93
N SER A 5 -60.86 29.51 15.48
CA SER A 5 -60.98 30.75 14.69
C SER A 5 -59.62 31.07 14.05
N GLN A 6 -59.46 31.02 12.73
CA GLN A 6 -59.90 32.01 11.74
C GLN A 6 -59.07 33.31 11.74
N PHE A 7 -58.68 33.69 10.52
CA PHE A 7 -58.26 35.01 10.04
C PHE A 7 -56.93 35.59 10.54
N ASN A 8 -55.95 35.62 9.62
CA ASN A 8 -55.63 36.90 8.98
C ASN A 8 -55.03 36.67 7.58
N GLU A 9 -55.92 36.73 6.60
CA GLU A 9 -55.59 37.29 5.30
C GLU A 9 -55.41 38.80 5.49
N ASP A 10 -54.17 39.27 5.62
CA ASP A 10 -53.85 40.68 5.41
C ASP A 10 -52.36 40.85 5.11
N SER A 11 -52.00 40.66 3.83
CA SER A 11 -50.98 41.47 3.18
C SER A 11 -51.22 41.53 1.67
N LEU A 12 -52.44 41.95 1.32
CA LEU A 12 -52.69 42.58 0.02
C LEU A 12 -51.99 43.96 0.06
N TYR A 13 -51.08 44.19 -0.88
CA TYR A 13 -50.27 45.42 -1.08
C TYR A 13 -48.99 45.58 -0.24
N SER A 14 -47.89 44.95 -0.70
CA SER A 14 -46.86 45.74 -1.40
C SER A 14 -45.91 44.81 -2.18
N ARG A 15 -46.12 44.76 -3.49
CA ARG A 15 -45.18 44.15 -4.43
C ARG A 15 -43.97 45.05 -4.52
N ARG A 16 -43.06 44.96 -3.55
CA ARG A 16 -41.75 45.62 -3.62
C ARG A 16 -41.01 44.98 -4.79
N ARG A 17 -41.04 45.64 -5.95
CA ARG A 17 -40.17 45.34 -7.09
C ARG A 17 -38.76 45.27 -6.53
N ARG A 18 -38.25 44.06 -6.33
CA ARG A 18 -36.81 43.82 -6.20
C ARG A 18 -36.22 44.31 -7.51
N ARG A 19 -35.77 45.56 -7.52
CA ARG A 19 -34.70 46.02 -8.38
C ARG A 19 -33.64 44.94 -8.21
N LYS A 20 -33.45 44.11 -9.25
CA LYS A 20 -32.23 43.33 -9.38
C LYS A 20 -31.14 44.38 -9.41
N GLU A 21 -30.61 44.75 -8.26
CA GLU A 21 -29.27 45.31 -8.17
C GLU A 21 -28.41 44.29 -8.90
N SER A 22 -27.96 44.70 -10.08
CA SER A 22 -26.87 44.04 -10.78
C SER A 22 -25.69 44.10 -9.82
N LEU A 23 -25.61 43.10 -8.94
CA LEU A 23 -24.42 42.86 -8.15
C LEU A 23 -23.27 42.87 -9.15
N PRO A 24 -22.32 43.79 -8.98
CA PRO A 24 -21.43 44.20 -10.05
C PRO A 24 -20.68 42.96 -10.51
N ALA A 25 -20.78 42.64 -11.81
CA ALA A 25 -20.11 41.51 -12.46
C ALA A 25 -18.62 41.36 -12.03
N TYR A 26 -18.02 42.47 -11.61
CA TYR A 26 -16.73 42.55 -10.95
C TYR A 26 -16.54 41.61 -9.74
N ARG A 27 -17.48 41.52 -8.79
CA ARG A 27 -17.34 40.62 -7.62
C ARG A 27 -17.38 39.14 -8.02
N GLN A 28 -18.12 38.81 -9.08
CA GLN A 28 -18.20 37.46 -9.60
C GLN A 28 -16.91 37.06 -10.33
N LEU A 29 -16.35 37.97 -11.13
CA LEU A 29 -15.04 37.80 -11.77
C LEU A 29 -13.91 37.66 -10.73
N LEU A 30 -13.97 38.42 -9.63
CA LEU A 30 -12.96 38.36 -8.57
C LEU A 30 -12.99 37.00 -7.84
N ARG A 31 -14.19 36.44 -7.62
CA ARG A 31 -14.34 35.07 -7.06
C ARG A 31 -13.81 34.00 -8.01
N TYR A 32 -14.11 34.10 -9.31
CA TYR A 32 -13.58 33.14 -10.28
C TYR A 32 -12.06 33.24 -10.45
N GLY A 33 -11.50 34.45 -10.43
CA GLY A 33 -10.05 34.67 -10.45
C GLY A 33 -9.37 34.06 -9.22
N LEU A 34 -9.96 34.23 -8.03
CA LEU A 34 -9.43 33.66 -6.79
C LEU A 34 -9.53 32.13 -6.77
N ALA A 35 -10.64 31.56 -7.27
CA ALA A 35 -10.79 30.12 -7.41
C ALA A 35 -9.77 29.53 -8.40
N MET A 36 -9.52 30.19 -9.53
CA MET A 36 -8.54 29.74 -10.53
C MET A 36 -7.11 29.83 -9.99
N LEU A 37 -6.77 30.88 -9.24
CA LEU A 37 -5.46 31.02 -8.60
C LEU A 37 -5.25 29.92 -7.55
N LEU A 38 -6.28 29.59 -6.77
CA LEU A 38 -6.23 28.49 -5.80
C LEU A 38 -6.01 27.14 -6.49
N VAL A 39 -6.70 26.88 -7.61
CA VAL A 39 -6.49 25.65 -8.40
C VAL A 39 -5.05 25.56 -8.93
N LEU A 40 -4.48 26.66 -9.43
CA LEU A 40 -3.10 26.68 -9.89
C LEU A 40 -2.10 26.42 -8.76
N VAL A 41 -2.32 26.99 -7.58
CA VAL A 41 -1.48 26.73 -6.40
C VAL A 41 -1.57 25.26 -5.99
N VAL A 42 -2.76 24.67 -6.00
CA VAL A 42 -2.96 23.25 -5.69
C VAL A 42 -2.29 22.36 -6.73
N MET A 43 -2.42 22.65 -8.02
CA MET A 43 -1.75 21.89 -9.09
C MET A 43 -0.23 22.02 -9.00
N GLN A 44 0.30 23.19 -8.65
CA GLN A 44 1.74 23.39 -8.47
C GLN A 44 2.28 22.64 -7.24
N HIS A 45 1.50 22.58 -6.14
CA HIS A 45 1.85 21.76 -4.98
C HIS A 45 1.77 20.27 -5.28
N ALA A 46 0.77 19.85 -6.06
CA ALA A 46 0.61 18.47 -6.53
C ALA A 46 1.68 18.06 -7.58
N ALA A 47 2.40 19.01 -8.17
CA ALA A 47 3.52 18.72 -9.06
C ALA A 47 4.85 18.53 -8.31
N ASN A 48 4.88 18.70 -6.98
CA ASN A 48 6.10 18.56 -6.20
C ASN A 48 6.37 17.07 -5.89
N PRO A 49 7.34 16.41 -6.56
CA PRO A 49 7.55 14.96 -6.43
C PRO A 49 7.95 14.54 -5.01
N ALA A 50 8.49 15.46 -4.21
CA ALA A 50 8.87 15.20 -2.82
C ALA A 50 7.68 14.78 -1.92
N ILE A 51 6.46 15.24 -2.24
CA ILE A 51 5.25 14.88 -1.48
C ILE A 51 4.75 13.47 -1.86
N TYR A 52 5.00 13.03 -3.09
CA TYR A 52 4.56 11.73 -3.59
C TYR A 52 5.60 10.62 -3.36
N GLN A 53 6.88 10.97 -3.21
CA GLN A 53 7.97 10.02 -2.92
C GLN A 53 7.79 9.29 -1.57
N THR A 54 7.05 9.86 -0.62
CA THR A 54 6.70 9.16 0.64
C THR A 54 5.68 8.04 0.43
N PHE A 55 4.85 8.13 -0.61
CA PHE A 55 3.80 7.16 -0.93
C PHE A 55 4.19 6.20 -2.06
N PHE A 56 5.09 6.61 -2.96
CA PHE A 56 5.59 5.83 -4.09
C PHE A 56 7.12 5.98 -4.19
N PRO A 57 7.91 5.21 -3.40
CA PRO A 57 9.35 5.20 -3.59
C PRO A 57 9.66 4.67 -5.00
N ASP A 58 10.47 5.43 -5.76
CA ASP A 58 10.86 5.10 -7.13
C ASP A 58 11.35 3.64 -7.23
N THR A 59 10.59 2.75 -7.88
CA THR A 59 11.05 1.42 -8.31
C THR A 59 11.87 1.52 -9.60
N GLY A 60 12.69 2.58 -9.71
CA GLY A 60 13.49 2.87 -10.89
C GLY A 60 14.71 1.96 -10.97
N THR A 61 14.56 0.86 -11.69
CA THR A 61 15.65 0.12 -12.34
C THR A 61 16.42 1.06 -13.26
N LYS A 62 17.36 1.82 -12.70
CA LYS A 62 18.44 2.43 -13.50
C LYS A 62 19.38 1.30 -13.90
N THR A 63 19.10 0.66 -15.04
CA THR A 63 20.09 -0.05 -15.83
C THR A 63 21.15 0.96 -16.26
N LYS A 64 22.15 1.16 -15.40
CA LYS A 64 23.43 1.73 -15.82
C LYS A 64 24.10 0.67 -16.68
N SER A 65 24.05 0.86 -18.00
CA SER A 65 24.92 0.18 -18.94
C SER A 65 26.37 0.42 -18.52
N TYR A 66 27.02 -0.62 -18.00
CA TYR A 66 28.46 -0.60 -17.76
C TYR A 66 29.16 -0.75 -19.11
N HIS A 67 29.87 0.31 -19.49
CA HIS A 67 30.96 0.22 -20.44
C HIS A 67 32.04 -0.70 -19.85
N GLN A 68 32.36 -1.79 -20.54
CA GLN A 68 33.57 -2.57 -20.33
C GLN A 68 34.79 -1.67 -20.50
N VAL A 69 35.66 -1.62 -19.49
CA VAL A 69 37.07 -1.23 -19.63
C VAL A 69 37.90 -2.16 -18.76
N GLY A 70 38.74 -2.95 -19.43
CA GLY A 70 40.17 -3.12 -19.13
C GLY A 70 40.61 -3.68 -17.78
N SER A 71 41.23 -4.85 -17.87
CA SER A 71 42.22 -5.43 -16.96
C SER A 71 43.19 -4.44 -16.31
N ASP A 72 43.51 -4.65 -15.03
CA ASP A 72 44.84 -5.14 -14.63
C ASP A 72 44.87 -5.46 -13.12
N GLY A 73 45.66 -6.48 -12.78
CA GLY A 73 45.69 -7.09 -11.46
C GLY A 73 46.53 -6.36 -10.42
N SER A 74 46.28 -6.67 -9.14
CA SER A 74 47.33 -6.79 -8.14
C SER A 74 46.85 -7.59 -6.92
N ASN A 75 47.82 -8.30 -6.33
CA ASN A 75 47.76 -9.28 -5.26
C ASN A 75 47.60 -8.68 -3.86
N GLY A 76 47.03 -9.49 -2.94
CA GLY A 76 47.17 -9.41 -1.47
C GLY A 76 46.01 -8.66 -0.79
N SER A 77 45.41 -9.10 0.30
CA SER A 77 45.70 -10.16 1.27
C SER A 77 44.45 -10.42 2.12
N ASN A 78 44.23 -11.70 2.45
CA ASN A 78 43.31 -12.31 3.42
C ASN A 78 42.46 -11.40 4.34
N ASP A 79 41.14 -11.44 4.14
CA ASP A 79 40.18 -11.64 5.24
C ASP A 79 38.98 -12.44 4.74
N ARG A 80 38.90 -13.69 5.18
CA ARG A 80 38.00 -14.72 4.65
C ARG A 80 36.71 -14.74 5.48
N PHE A 81 35.82 -13.78 5.23
CA PHE A 81 34.41 -13.97 5.54
C PHE A 81 33.70 -14.37 4.25
N THR A 82 33.17 -15.59 4.24
CA THR A 82 32.50 -16.21 3.10
C THR A 82 31.27 -15.39 2.73
N GLN A 83 31.44 -14.53 1.74
CA GLN A 83 30.36 -13.81 1.07
C GLN A 83 29.46 -14.87 0.41
N PRO A 84 28.16 -14.99 0.74
CA PRO A 84 27.28 -15.84 -0.05
C PRO A 84 27.22 -15.25 -1.45
N SER A 85 27.75 -16.02 -2.40
CA SER A 85 27.66 -15.77 -3.83
C SER A 85 26.26 -15.31 -4.20
N SER A 86 26.18 -14.15 -4.84
CA SER A 86 24.96 -13.58 -5.38
C SER A 86 24.31 -14.57 -6.35
N ALA A 87 23.40 -15.39 -5.83
CA ALA A 87 22.55 -16.22 -6.66
C ALA A 87 21.64 -15.28 -7.47
N SER A 88 21.85 -15.25 -8.79
CA SER A 88 20.96 -14.58 -9.75
C SER A 88 19.51 -14.90 -9.41
N THR A 89 18.82 -13.89 -8.91
CA THR A 89 17.42 -13.96 -8.48
C THR A 89 16.54 -13.90 -9.72
N LEU A 90 16.39 -15.04 -10.41
CA LEU A 90 15.29 -15.20 -11.34
C LEU A 90 13.99 -15.20 -10.53
N PRO A 91 12.97 -14.39 -10.88
CA PRO A 91 11.67 -14.47 -10.24
C PRO A 91 11.14 -15.90 -10.38
N PRO A 92 10.34 -16.38 -9.41
CA PRO A 92 9.76 -17.72 -9.49
C PRO A 92 9.03 -17.85 -10.82
N LEU A 93 9.35 -18.89 -11.61
CA LEU A 93 8.66 -19.16 -12.88
C LEU A 93 7.13 -19.09 -12.66
N PRO A 94 6.38 -18.41 -13.53
CA PRO A 94 4.93 -18.36 -13.41
C PRO A 94 4.37 -19.78 -13.47
N LEU A 95 3.48 -20.12 -12.54
CA LEU A 95 2.82 -21.42 -12.46
C LEU A 95 1.78 -21.53 -13.58
N ASP A 96 1.62 -22.69 -14.21
CA ASP A 96 0.54 -22.90 -15.18
C ASP A 96 -0.83 -22.61 -14.50
N PRO A 97 -1.64 -21.67 -15.04
CA PRO A 97 -2.93 -21.31 -14.45
C PRO A 97 -3.89 -22.50 -14.37
N LYS A 98 -3.82 -23.45 -15.30
CA LYS A 98 -4.68 -24.65 -15.26
C LYS A 98 -4.29 -25.55 -14.10
N LEU A 99 -2.99 -25.81 -13.94
CA LEU A 99 -2.43 -26.58 -12.83
C LEU A 99 -2.77 -25.93 -11.48
N ALA A 100 -2.67 -24.60 -11.40
CA ALA A 100 -3.03 -23.82 -10.21
C ALA A 100 -4.52 -23.96 -9.84
N ALA A 101 -5.41 -23.91 -10.85
CA ALA A 101 -6.85 -24.07 -10.64
C ALA A 101 -7.20 -25.49 -10.15
N GLU A 102 -6.64 -26.52 -10.78
CA GLU A 102 -6.83 -27.92 -10.38
C GLU A 102 -6.32 -28.17 -8.95
N ALA A 103 -5.13 -27.67 -8.62
CA ALA A 103 -4.56 -27.75 -7.28
C ALA A 103 -5.45 -27.04 -6.24
N LYS A 104 -6.04 -25.89 -6.57
CA LYS A 104 -6.99 -25.19 -5.69
C LYS A 104 -8.23 -26.03 -5.41
N THR A 105 -8.82 -26.64 -6.44
CA THR A 105 -9.99 -27.51 -6.28
C THR A 105 -9.68 -28.74 -5.44
N LEU A 106 -8.50 -29.35 -5.61
CA LEU A 106 -8.07 -30.51 -4.82
C LEU A 106 -7.76 -30.14 -3.37
N ALA A 107 -7.05 -29.04 -3.14
CA ALA A 107 -6.73 -28.55 -1.80
C ALA A 107 -8.00 -28.27 -0.99
N ALA A 108 -9.06 -27.76 -1.63
CA ALA A 108 -10.35 -27.52 -0.99
C ALA A 108 -11.09 -28.82 -0.59
N GLN A 109 -10.75 -29.98 -1.17
CA GLN A 109 -11.30 -31.28 -0.77
C GLN A 109 -10.58 -31.88 0.45
N ILE A 110 -9.39 -31.38 0.80
CA ILE A 110 -8.63 -31.86 1.95
C ILE A 110 -9.29 -31.33 3.24
N PRO A 111 -9.71 -32.21 4.18
CA PRO A 111 -10.26 -31.79 5.46
C PRO A 111 -9.32 -30.84 6.18
N GLU A 112 -9.90 -29.84 6.84
CA GLU A 112 -9.14 -28.74 7.44
C GLU A 112 -8.05 -29.23 8.40
N GLU A 113 -8.37 -30.19 9.27
CA GLU A 113 -7.38 -30.78 10.19
C GLU A 113 -6.18 -31.45 9.49
N ALA A 114 -6.38 -31.95 8.26
CA ALA A 114 -5.35 -32.65 7.49
C ALA A 114 -4.53 -31.70 6.61
N GLN A 115 -5.04 -30.49 6.31
CA GLN A 115 -4.37 -29.53 5.42
C GLN A 115 -2.97 -29.17 5.93
N SER A 116 -2.78 -28.96 7.24
CA SER A 116 -1.48 -28.59 7.81
C SER A 116 -0.42 -29.69 7.63
N SER A 117 -0.79 -30.96 7.79
CA SER A 117 0.08 -32.12 7.56
C SER A 117 0.45 -32.29 6.09
N TRP A 118 -0.54 -32.16 5.20
CA TRP A 118 -0.30 -32.16 3.76
C TRP A 118 0.64 -31.02 3.35
N HIS A 119 0.42 -29.83 3.88
CA HIS A 119 1.22 -28.65 3.58
C HIS A 119 2.68 -28.84 4.01
N ALA A 120 2.91 -29.28 5.25
CA ALA A 120 4.25 -29.50 5.77
C ALA A 120 4.99 -30.62 5.00
N ALA A 121 4.30 -31.71 4.65
CA ALA A 121 4.88 -32.81 3.87
C ALA A 121 5.29 -32.36 2.45
N LEU A 122 4.46 -31.57 1.78
CA LEU A 122 4.75 -31.02 0.45
C LEU A 122 5.97 -30.08 0.48
N ILE A 123 6.03 -29.16 1.46
CA ILE A 123 7.17 -28.24 1.63
C ILE A 123 8.46 -29.02 1.90
N HIS A 124 8.40 -30.00 2.79
CA HIS A 124 9.56 -30.84 3.11
C HIS A 124 10.06 -31.57 1.86
N THR A 125 9.14 -32.12 1.06
CA THR A 125 9.49 -32.80 -0.20
C THR A 125 10.12 -31.82 -1.20
N GLN A 126 9.57 -30.60 -1.32
CA GLN A 126 10.11 -29.58 -2.21
C GLN A 126 11.52 -29.11 -1.83
N ARG A 127 11.80 -28.98 -0.52
CA ARG A 127 13.09 -28.51 -0.02
C ARG A 127 14.20 -29.56 -0.12
N GLY A 128 13.83 -30.83 -0.28
CA GLY A 128 14.73 -31.98 -0.18
C GLY A 128 15.18 -32.25 1.27
N PRO A 129 15.89 -33.37 1.51
CA PRO A 129 16.42 -33.68 2.82
C PRO A 129 17.42 -32.59 3.27
N PRO A 130 17.43 -32.20 4.56
CA PRO A 130 18.43 -31.25 5.05
C PRO A 130 19.84 -31.81 4.85
N PRO A 131 20.83 -30.99 4.45
CA PRO A 131 22.16 -31.44 4.05
C PRO A 131 22.96 -32.16 5.15
N THR A 132 22.52 -32.09 6.41
CA THR A 132 23.20 -32.67 7.58
C THR A 132 22.62 -34.01 8.06
N ALA A 133 21.49 -34.48 7.51
CA ALA A 133 20.86 -35.72 7.94
C ALA A 133 21.48 -36.94 7.22
N LYS A 134 22.75 -37.25 7.52
CA LYS A 134 23.31 -38.56 7.19
C LYS A 134 22.69 -39.61 8.13
N GLY A 135 21.66 -40.33 7.67
CA GLY A 135 21.31 -41.62 8.29
C GLY A 135 19.86 -41.90 8.68
N THR A 136 18.89 -41.05 8.36
CA THR A 136 17.47 -41.37 8.67
C THR A 136 16.58 -41.14 7.47
N THR A 137 16.32 -42.18 6.69
CA THR A 137 15.37 -42.23 5.57
C THR A 137 13.90 -42.32 6.03
N ALA A 138 13.61 -42.04 7.30
CA ALA A 138 12.28 -42.19 7.91
C ALA A 138 11.56 -40.86 8.22
N TYR A 139 11.95 -39.75 7.58
CA TYR A 139 11.36 -38.42 7.86
C TYR A 139 9.92 -38.24 7.34
N GLY A 140 9.41 -39.15 6.50
CA GLY A 140 8.06 -39.02 5.92
C GLY A 140 6.92 -39.52 6.80
N LYS A 141 7.05 -40.69 7.45
CA LYS A 141 5.96 -41.33 8.21
C LYS A 141 5.88 -40.88 9.67
N ALA A 142 7.01 -40.59 10.32
CA ALA A 142 7.04 -40.31 11.76
C ALA A 142 6.70 -38.85 12.11
N ALA A 143 6.98 -37.90 11.21
CA ALA A 143 6.85 -36.46 11.52
C ALA A 143 5.46 -35.88 11.20
N TYR A 144 4.74 -36.45 10.23
CA TYR A 144 3.51 -35.84 9.69
C TYR A 144 2.26 -36.74 9.78
N GLY A 145 2.42 -37.95 10.34
CA GLY A 145 1.37 -38.96 10.40
C GLY A 145 1.04 -39.57 9.03
N THR A 146 0.10 -40.53 9.03
CA THR A 146 -0.41 -41.09 7.77
C THR A 146 -1.23 -40.03 7.04
N LEU A 147 -0.71 -39.51 5.92
CA LEU A 147 -1.50 -38.67 5.03
C LEU A 147 -2.65 -39.51 4.45
N SER A 148 -3.89 -39.22 4.87
CA SER A 148 -5.04 -39.90 4.29
C SER A 148 -5.43 -39.24 2.97
N THR A 149 -5.96 -40.06 2.06
CA THR A 149 -6.45 -39.67 0.72
C THR A 149 -7.92 -40.04 0.53
N ARG A 150 -8.60 -40.51 1.60
CA ARG A 150 -9.98 -41.03 1.55
C ARG A 150 -11.01 -40.05 0.97
N TRP A 151 -10.71 -38.75 1.02
CA TRP A 151 -11.56 -37.65 0.57
C TRP A 151 -11.28 -37.18 -0.86
N ILE A 152 -10.25 -37.72 -1.51
CA ILE A 152 -9.89 -37.28 -2.87
C ILE A 152 -10.84 -37.98 -3.85
N HIS A 153 -11.76 -37.20 -4.41
CA HIS A 153 -12.62 -37.66 -5.49
C HIS A 153 -11.98 -37.29 -6.84
N PRO A 154 -12.06 -38.16 -7.86
CA PRO A 154 -11.56 -37.82 -9.19
C PRO A 154 -12.29 -36.59 -9.72
N LEU A 155 -11.53 -35.63 -10.25
CA LEU A 155 -12.04 -34.41 -10.88
C LEU A 155 -12.72 -34.76 -12.22
N SER A 156 -13.97 -35.22 -12.16
CA SER A 156 -14.83 -35.65 -13.27
C SER A 156 -14.31 -36.81 -14.14
N PRO A 157 -15.20 -37.66 -14.68
CA PRO A 157 -14.82 -38.61 -15.72
C PRO A 157 -14.41 -37.81 -16.97
N ARG A 158 -13.13 -37.82 -17.31
CA ARG A 158 -12.66 -37.25 -18.57
C ARG A 158 -13.08 -38.22 -19.69
N ASP A 159 -14.02 -37.80 -20.54
CA ASP A 159 -14.61 -38.59 -21.63
C ASP A 159 -13.63 -38.92 -22.79
N ASP A 160 -12.32 -38.82 -22.56
CA ASP A 160 -11.32 -38.83 -23.61
C ASP A 160 -10.50 -40.13 -23.57
N ARG A 161 -10.97 -41.13 -24.32
CA ARG A 161 -10.33 -42.46 -24.50
C ARG A 161 -8.92 -42.43 -25.12
N SER A 162 -8.32 -41.26 -25.32
CA SER A 162 -7.12 -41.06 -26.13
C SER A 162 -5.87 -40.61 -25.35
N SER A 163 -5.95 -40.33 -24.05
CA SER A 163 -4.80 -39.86 -23.27
C SER A 163 -4.31 -40.92 -22.27
N ARG A 164 -2.99 -41.14 -22.28
CA ARG A 164 -2.28 -42.16 -21.47
C ARG A 164 -2.69 -42.12 -19.98
N PRO A 165 -2.82 -43.28 -19.31
CA PRO A 165 -3.30 -43.41 -17.93
C PRO A 165 -2.30 -42.97 -16.84
N GLN A 166 -1.40 -42.01 -17.12
CA GLN A 166 -0.22 -41.74 -16.29
C GLN A 166 -0.19 -40.36 -15.62
N ASP A 167 -1.22 -39.52 -15.77
CA ASP A 167 -1.18 -38.10 -15.39
C ASP A 167 -2.42 -37.57 -14.63
N SER A 168 -3.15 -38.43 -13.92
CA SER A 168 -4.23 -37.93 -13.07
C SER A 168 -3.67 -37.41 -11.73
N TRP A 169 -4.15 -36.25 -11.29
CA TRP A 169 -3.79 -35.67 -10.00
C TRP A 169 -4.10 -36.58 -8.80
N SER A 170 -5.18 -37.37 -8.89
CA SER A 170 -5.56 -38.31 -7.85
C SER A 170 -4.54 -39.43 -7.69
N ASP A 171 -4.07 -40.01 -8.80
CA ASP A 171 -3.04 -41.06 -8.75
C ASP A 171 -1.73 -40.51 -8.20
N TRP A 172 -1.37 -39.29 -8.61
CA TRP A 172 -0.20 -38.60 -8.09
C TRP A 172 -0.30 -38.35 -6.58
N LEU A 173 -1.43 -37.84 -6.08
CA LEU A 173 -1.66 -37.61 -4.64
C LEU A 173 -1.66 -38.92 -3.84
N GLN A 174 -2.23 -39.99 -4.38
CA GLN A 174 -2.19 -41.31 -3.74
C GLN A 174 -0.77 -41.85 -3.63
N ARG A 175 0.03 -41.75 -4.70
CA ARG A 175 1.46 -42.12 -4.69
C ARG A 175 2.26 -41.24 -3.73
N PHE A 176 1.94 -39.94 -3.65
CA PHE A 176 2.57 -39.01 -2.72
C PHE A 176 2.27 -39.40 -1.26
N ALA A 177 1.00 -39.63 -0.94
CA ALA A 177 0.57 -40.05 0.40
C ALA A 177 1.14 -41.42 0.82
N ALA A 178 1.25 -42.36 -0.14
CA ALA A 178 1.88 -43.65 0.08
C ALA A 178 3.41 -43.56 0.29
N SER A 179 4.00 -42.36 0.11
CA SER A 179 5.45 -42.13 0.13
C SER A 179 6.21 -42.90 -0.95
N GLU A 180 5.52 -43.30 -2.03
CA GLU A 180 6.09 -44.04 -3.17
C GLU A 180 6.89 -43.16 -4.12
N LEU A 181 6.80 -41.83 -3.98
CA LEU A 181 7.67 -40.88 -4.70
C LEU A 181 9.14 -40.93 -4.25
N GLY A 182 9.46 -41.74 -3.22
CA GLY A 182 10.83 -42.18 -2.93
C GLY A 182 11.79 -41.09 -2.44
N ALA A 183 13.02 -41.52 -2.14
CA ALA A 183 14.14 -40.67 -1.74
C ALA A 183 14.83 -39.97 -2.95
N GLU A 184 14.32 -40.20 -4.15
CA GLU A 184 14.80 -39.56 -5.38
C GLU A 184 14.20 -38.15 -5.52
N ALA A 185 14.92 -37.27 -6.19
CA ALA A 185 14.44 -35.92 -6.44
C ALA A 185 13.15 -35.97 -7.27
N PRO A 186 12.11 -35.18 -6.93
CA PRO A 186 10.87 -35.17 -7.68
C PRO A 186 11.13 -34.82 -9.15
N SER A 187 10.40 -35.44 -10.07
CA SER A 187 10.47 -35.07 -11.48
C SER A 187 10.08 -33.59 -11.66
N ALA A 188 10.41 -32.99 -12.81
CA ALA A 188 10.03 -31.59 -13.07
C ALA A 188 8.50 -31.38 -12.97
N ILE A 189 7.72 -32.34 -13.46
CA ILE A 189 6.25 -32.33 -13.40
C ILE A 189 5.76 -32.44 -11.96
N ASP A 190 6.35 -33.36 -11.18
CA ASP A 190 6.00 -33.52 -9.76
C ASP A 190 6.35 -32.26 -8.97
N SER A 191 7.48 -31.62 -9.28
CA SER A 191 7.90 -30.37 -8.66
C SER A 191 6.91 -29.23 -8.91
N GLU A 192 6.36 -29.14 -10.12
CA GLU A 192 5.34 -28.15 -10.45
C GLU A 192 4.01 -28.43 -9.74
N ARG A 193 3.58 -29.70 -9.69
CA ARG A 193 2.38 -30.14 -8.94
C ARG A 193 2.52 -29.85 -7.43
N ILE A 194 3.66 -30.18 -6.84
CA ILE A 194 3.97 -29.88 -5.43
C ILE A 194 3.86 -28.37 -5.20
N ARG A 195 4.50 -27.56 -6.05
CA ARG A 195 4.46 -26.10 -5.93
C ARG A 195 3.03 -25.56 -6.05
N ALA A 196 2.23 -26.06 -6.99
CA ALA A 196 0.84 -25.67 -7.16
C ALA A 196 0.00 -25.99 -5.91
N MET A 197 0.17 -27.18 -5.33
CA MET A 197 -0.51 -27.58 -4.10
C MET A 197 -0.10 -26.73 -2.89
N ILE A 198 1.20 -26.42 -2.74
CA ILE A 198 1.68 -25.52 -1.68
C ILE A 198 1.03 -24.14 -1.81
N VAL A 199 0.99 -23.58 -3.02
CA VAL A 199 0.35 -22.27 -3.26
C VAL A 199 -1.15 -22.32 -2.95
N ALA A 200 -1.85 -23.39 -3.34
CA ALA A 200 -3.27 -23.57 -3.04
C ALA A 200 -3.53 -23.66 -1.52
N LEU A 201 -2.71 -24.42 -0.79
CA LEU A 201 -2.81 -24.56 0.67
C LEU A 201 -2.43 -23.27 1.40
N ASP A 202 -1.44 -22.49 0.90
CA ASP A 202 -1.13 -21.15 1.40
C ASP A 202 -2.34 -20.21 1.31
N VAL A 203 -3.07 -20.24 0.17
CA VAL A 203 -4.28 -19.43 -0.03
C VAL A 203 -5.38 -19.84 0.93
N LEU A 204 -5.69 -21.14 1.04
CA LEU A 204 -6.74 -21.63 1.95
C LEU A 204 -6.42 -21.34 3.42
N ALA A 205 -5.16 -21.49 3.82
CA ALA A 205 -4.73 -21.12 5.17
C ALA A 205 -4.91 -19.61 5.43
N ALA A 206 -4.60 -18.77 4.45
CA ALA A 206 -4.73 -17.32 4.58
C ALA A 206 -6.20 -16.84 4.59
N GLU A 207 -7.09 -17.54 3.86
CA GLU A 207 -8.53 -17.26 3.85
C GLU A 207 -9.18 -17.54 5.22
N ARG A 208 -8.65 -18.49 6.00
CA ARG A 208 -9.14 -18.81 7.36
C ARG A 208 -8.75 -17.78 8.42
N VAL A 209 -7.76 -16.93 8.15
CA VAL A 209 -7.28 -15.91 9.10
C VAL A 209 -8.38 -14.90 9.38
N VAL A 210 -8.68 -14.70 10.67
CA VAL A 210 -9.76 -13.81 11.12
C VAL A 210 -9.19 -12.41 11.34
N ASP A 211 -9.42 -11.51 10.40
CA ASP A 211 -8.89 -10.15 10.45
C ASP A 211 -9.57 -9.27 11.52
N GLY A 212 -8.85 -8.28 12.04
CA GLY A 212 -9.36 -7.31 13.02
C GLY A 212 -9.71 -7.89 14.40
N SER A 213 -9.28 -9.12 14.69
CA SER A 213 -9.58 -9.85 15.92
C SER A 213 -8.32 -10.09 16.76
N VAL A 214 -8.51 -10.55 18.00
CA VAL A 214 -7.42 -11.14 18.80
C VAL A 214 -6.91 -12.43 18.15
N TRP A 215 -5.84 -13.04 18.70
CA TRP A 215 -5.35 -14.32 18.21
C TRP A 215 -6.40 -15.42 18.34
N ASN A 216 -6.64 -16.14 17.25
CA ASN A 216 -7.57 -17.24 17.18
C ASN A 216 -6.90 -18.51 16.65
N ALA A 217 -7.52 -19.67 16.91
CA ALA A 217 -7.02 -20.96 16.42
C ALA A 217 -6.90 -21.00 14.89
N ASN A 218 -7.79 -20.31 14.17
CA ASN A 218 -7.78 -20.26 12.71
C ASN A 218 -6.58 -19.49 12.12
N ASP A 219 -5.94 -18.62 12.91
CA ASP A 219 -4.76 -17.88 12.46
C ASP A 219 -3.49 -18.77 12.45
N ARG A 220 -3.54 -19.89 13.16
CA ARG A 220 -2.39 -20.71 13.55
C ARG A 220 -1.66 -21.33 12.35
N ASP A 221 -2.41 -21.83 11.38
CA ASP A 221 -1.84 -22.52 10.21
C ASP A 221 -1.01 -21.56 9.36
N SER A 222 -1.57 -20.39 9.04
CA SER A 222 -0.86 -19.33 8.32
C SER A 222 0.33 -18.79 9.09
N LEU A 223 0.17 -18.56 10.40
CA LEU A 223 1.25 -18.08 11.26
C LEU A 223 2.47 -19.02 11.21
N PHE A 224 2.28 -20.32 11.44
CA PHE A 224 3.40 -21.27 11.45
C PHE A 224 3.96 -21.53 10.06
N ARG A 225 3.12 -21.54 9.03
CA ARG A 225 3.58 -21.61 7.65
C ARG A 225 4.49 -20.44 7.28
N TYR A 226 4.13 -19.22 7.65
CA TYR A 226 4.95 -18.03 7.38
C TYR A 226 6.21 -18.00 8.23
N LEU A 227 6.17 -18.49 9.49
CA LEU A 227 7.36 -18.65 10.32
C LEU A 227 8.33 -19.69 9.76
N ASP A 228 7.82 -20.78 9.20
CA ASP A 228 8.63 -21.77 8.50
C ASP A 228 9.25 -21.19 7.22
N GLU A 229 8.47 -20.43 6.44
CA GLU A 229 8.98 -19.71 5.27
C GLU A 229 10.12 -18.75 5.62
N ALA A 230 9.97 -18.02 6.72
CA ALA A 230 10.94 -17.04 7.18
C ALA A 230 12.29 -17.65 7.57
N LYS A 231 12.36 -18.97 7.84
CA LYS A 231 13.62 -19.67 8.10
C LYS A 231 14.38 -20.01 6.82
N ASP A 232 13.70 -20.07 5.68
CA ASP A 232 14.31 -20.44 4.42
C ASP A 232 14.84 -19.20 3.69
N GLU A 233 16.14 -18.92 3.87
CA GLU A 233 16.80 -17.77 3.23
C GLU A 233 16.78 -17.83 1.69
N ARG A 234 16.52 -19.01 1.11
CA ARG A 234 16.38 -19.20 -0.35
C ARG A 234 15.12 -18.54 -0.89
N VAL A 235 14.12 -18.29 -0.04
CA VAL A 235 12.87 -17.60 -0.42
C VAL A 235 13.13 -16.10 -0.51
N ALA A 236 13.79 -15.69 -1.59
CA ALA A 236 13.96 -14.29 -1.95
C ALA A 236 12.70 -13.82 -2.70
N ALA A 237 11.66 -13.42 -1.95
CA ALA A 237 10.46 -12.84 -2.53
C ALA A 237 10.64 -11.33 -2.75
N ALA A 238 10.25 -10.84 -3.93
CA ALA A 238 10.13 -9.40 -4.15
C ALA A 238 9.09 -8.83 -3.18
N SER A 239 9.55 -8.03 -2.22
CA SER A 239 8.69 -7.40 -1.21
C SER A 239 8.46 -5.94 -1.53
N ARG A 240 7.22 -5.47 -1.36
CA ARG A 240 6.91 -4.04 -1.47
C ARG A 240 7.20 -3.33 -0.15
N LYS A 241 7.86 -2.17 -0.17
CA LYS A 241 8.00 -1.33 1.02
C LYS A 241 6.64 -0.71 1.34
N VAL A 242 6.15 -0.92 2.56
CA VAL A 242 4.83 -0.46 2.98
C VAL A 242 4.90 0.23 4.33
N GLY A 243 4.03 1.22 4.55
CA GLY A 243 3.80 1.82 5.86
C GLY A 243 2.68 1.13 6.64
N VAL A 244 2.46 1.55 7.88
CA VAL A 244 1.39 1.02 8.74
C VAL A 244 -0.01 1.31 8.18
N LEU A 245 -0.24 2.53 7.67
CA LEU A 245 -1.57 2.98 7.26
C LEU A 245 -2.17 2.16 6.09
N PRO A 246 -1.44 1.86 4.99
CA PRO A 246 -1.95 0.97 3.94
C PRO A 246 -2.34 -0.42 4.45
N LEU A 247 -1.57 -1.01 5.36
CA LEU A 247 -1.87 -2.33 5.94
C LEU A 247 -3.14 -2.31 6.81
N LEU A 248 -3.43 -1.18 7.46
CA LEU A 248 -4.65 -1.01 8.25
C LEU A 248 -5.89 -0.74 7.38
N GLN A 249 -5.73 0.04 6.30
CA GLN A 249 -6.84 0.47 5.44
C GLN A 249 -7.19 -0.54 4.33
N GLN A 250 -6.22 -1.31 3.86
CA GLN A 250 -6.37 -2.24 2.72
C GLN A 250 -5.89 -3.65 3.06
N PRO A 251 -6.34 -4.26 4.17
CA PRO A 251 -5.82 -5.55 4.62
C PRO A 251 -5.95 -6.65 3.57
N ASP A 252 -7.04 -6.66 2.79
CA ASP A 252 -7.30 -7.70 1.79
C ASP A 252 -6.37 -7.61 0.58
N VAL A 253 -5.87 -6.42 0.25
CA VAL A 253 -4.88 -6.22 -0.82
C VAL A 253 -3.52 -6.81 -0.43
N TYR A 254 -3.16 -6.72 0.84
CA TYR A 254 -1.84 -7.13 1.32
C TYR A 254 -1.83 -8.53 1.94
N ARG A 255 -2.98 -9.12 2.26
CA ARG A 255 -3.05 -10.44 2.91
C ARG A 255 -2.30 -11.48 2.08
N ASN A 256 -1.48 -12.29 2.74
CA ASN A 256 -0.65 -13.33 2.10
C ASN A 256 0.42 -12.80 1.11
N HIS A 257 0.59 -11.49 0.97
CA HIS A 257 1.60 -10.88 0.10
C HIS A 257 2.87 -10.52 0.87
N PHE A 258 4.01 -10.64 0.19
CA PHE A 258 5.30 -10.22 0.72
C PHE A 258 5.40 -8.69 0.79
N VAL A 259 5.68 -8.21 1.99
CA VAL A 259 5.85 -6.81 2.33
C VAL A 259 7.16 -6.62 3.09
N SER A 260 7.67 -5.39 3.04
CA SER A 260 8.83 -4.97 3.83
C SER A 260 8.50 -3.72 4.62
N PHE A 261 8.93 -3.69 5.87
CA PHE A 261 8.64 -2.63 6.82
C PHE A 261 9.90 -2.24 7.59
N HIS A 262 10.12 -0.94 7.74
CA HIS A 262 11.25 -0.38 8.47
C HIS A 262 10.74 0.36 9.71
N GLY A 263 11.34 0.09 10.86
CA GLY A 263 10.97 0.73 12.12
C GLY A 263 11.90 0.38 13.27
N ARG A 264 11.61 0.93 14.45
CA ARG A 264 12.35 0.69 15.69
C ARG A 264 11.62 -0.29 16.58
N VAL A 265 12.34 -1.26 17.15
CA VAL A 265 11.76 -2.22 18.11
C VAL A 265 11.59 -1.55 19.46
N VAL A 266 10.35 -1.44 19.93
CA VAL A 266 10.04 -0.83 21.23
C VAL A 266 9.86 -1.87 22.35
N ARG A 267 9.51 -3.12 21.98
CA ARG A 267 9.32 -4.26 22.87
C ARG A 267 9.61 -5.56 22.12
N ALA A 268 10.24 -6.51 22.79
CA ALA A 268 10.50 -7.85 22.26
C ALA A 268 10.04 -8.91 23.26
N GLU A 269 9.33 -9.92 22.79
CA GLU A 269 8.82 -10.99 23.64
C GLU A 269 9.06 -12.33 22.95
N LYS A 270 9.73 -13.24 23.67
CA LYS A 270 9.97 -14.60 23.18
C LYS A 270 8.76 -15.46 23.50
N ILE A 271 8.16 -16.02 22.45
CA ILE A 271 7.03 -16.92 22.59
C ILE A 271 7.55 -18.37 22.61
N PRO A 272 7.18 -19.16 23.63
CA PRO A 272 7.62 -20.54 23.76
C PRO A 272 7.07 -21.43 22.63
N PRO A 273 7.63 -22.65 22.47
CA PRO A 273 7.10 -23.63 21.53
C PRO A 273 5.62 -23.87 21.78
N SER A 274 4.84 -23.88 20.71
CA SER A 274 3.52 -24.51 20.68
C SER A 274 3.56 -25.72 19.78
N ASN A 275 2.78 -26.75 20.08
CA ASN A 275 2.66 -27.91 19.21
C ASN A 275 2.17 -27.49 17.80
N ASN A 276 2.99 -27.73 16.76
CA ASN A 276 2.69 -27.38 15.38
C ASN A 276 3.39 -28.32 14.39
N THR A 277 2.75 -28.53 13.25
CA THR A 277 3.20 -29.45 12.19
C THR A 277 4.47 -28.98 11.48
N PHE A 278 4.79 -27.68 11.55
CA PHE A 278 5.95 -27.08 10.89
C PHE A 278 7.22 -27.09 11.76
N GLY A 279 7.19 -27.71 12.94
CA GLY A 279 8.36 -27.82 13.82
C GLY A 279 8.91 -26.47 14.30
N VAL A 280 8.07 -25.44 14.41
CA VAL A 280 8.48 -24.13 14.93
C VAL A 280 8.65 -24.21 16.44
N GLY A 281 9.89 -24.26 16.92
CA GLY A 281 10.20 -24.45 18.34
C GLY A 281 10.13 -23.19 19.21
N SER A 282 10.37 -22.00 18.69
CA SER A 282 10.07 -20.74 19.37
C SER A 282 10.11 -19.63 18.33
N TYR A 283 9.52 -18.48 18.67
CA TYR A 283 9.54 -17.30 17.84
C TYR A 283 9.43 -16.05 18.70
N TRP A 284 9.52 -14.89 18.08
CA TRP A 284 9.53 -13.60 18.76
C TRP A 284 8.40 -12.72 18.27
N HIS A 285 7.72 -12.07 19.21
CA HIS A 285 6.86 -10.92 18.98
C HIS A 285 7.67 -9.65 19.15
N LEU A 286 7.79 -8.86 18.08
CA LEU A 286 8.48 -7.58 18.07
C LEU A 286 7.47 -6.48 17.81
N TRP A 287 7.19 -5.67 18.83
CA TRP A 287 6.40 -4.47 18.63
C TRP A 287 7.33 -3.39 18.09
N MET A 288 6.94 -2.82 16.96
CA MET A 288 7.75 -1.85 16.24
C MET A 288 7.01 -0.53 16.08
N ARG A 289 7.74 0.57 16.30
CA ARG A 289 7.30 1.92 15.95
C ARG A 289 7.83 2.26 14.54
N PRO A 290 6.98 2.75 13.62
CA PRO A 290 7.45 3.20 12.31
C PRO A 290 8.37 4.41 12.44
N ASP A 291 9.37 4.52 11.56
CA ASP A 291 10.24 5.70 11.55
C ASP A 291 9.62 6.90 10.84
N VAL A 292 8.62 6.66 9.99
CA VAL A 292 7.91 7.67 9.21
C VAL A 292 6.41 7.40 9.20
N GLY A 293 5.62 8.47 9.13
CA GLY A 293 4.17 8.38 9.02
C GLY A 293 3.45 8.39 10.37
N VAL A 294 2.35 7.65 10.46
CA VAL A 294 1.49 7.62 11.65
C VAL A 294 2.19 6.84 12.75
N ASP A 295 2.29 7.41 13.96
CA ASP A 295 2.84 6.74 15.16
C ASP A 295 1.87 5.68 15.69
N ARG A 296 1.72 4.60 14.91
CA ARG A 296 0.94 3.41 15.25
C ARG A 296 1.84 2.19 15.22
N PRO A 297 1.74 1.30 16.21
CA PRO A 297 2.63 0.16 16.28
C PRO A 297 2.33 -0.86 15.17
N LEU A 298 3.36 -1.60 14.79
CA LEU A 298 3.28 -2.80 13.97
C LEU A 298 3.78 -3.99 14.79
N LEU A 299 3.13 -5.13 14.70
CA LEU A 299 3.62 -6.37 15.29
C LEU A 299 4.34 -7.18 14.23
N ALA A 300 5.63 -7.43 14.45
CA ALA A 300 6.38 -8.36 13.63
C ALA A 300 6.64 -9.66 14.37
N ILE A 301 6.42 -10.78 13.68
CA ILE A 301 6.63 -12.11 14.22
C ILE A 301 7.75 -12.76 13.44
N VAL A 302 8.83 -13.09 14.13
CA VAL A 302 10.06 -13.60 13.50
C VAL A 302 10.60 -14.83 14.22
N PRO A 303 11.23 -15.78 13.49
CA PRO A 303 11.72 -17.01 14.11
C PRO A 303 12.97 -16.79 14.96
N LYS A 304 13.80 -15.79 14.61
CA LYS A 304 15.07 -15.48 15.28
C LYS A 304 15.28 -13.97 15.33
N VAL A 305 15.97 -13.52 16.38
CA VAL A 305 16.39 -12.14 16.56
C VAL A 305 17.85 -12.07 16.97
N PRO A 306 18.59 -11.01 16.63
CA PRO A 306 19.93 -10.78 17.16
C PRO A 306 19.93 -10.63 18.69
N ASP A 307 21.03 -10.96 19.35
CA ASP A 307 21.17 -10.91 20.81
C ASP A 307 20.83 -9.53 21.40
N ARG A 308 21.15 -8.45 20.69
CA ARG A 308 20.80 -7.08 21.11
C ARG A 308 19.28 -6.86 21.26
N ILE A 309 18.48 -7.53 20.43
CA ILE A 309 17.02 -7.49 20.49
C ILE A 309 16.51 -8.45 21.55
N ALA A 310 17.14 -9.62 21.67
CA ALA A 310 16.75 -10.64 22.65
C ALA A 310 16.87 -10.17 24.11
N LYS A 311 17.69 -9.14 24.37
CA LYS A 311 17.85 -8.49 25.68
C LYS A 311 16.79 -7.44 26.00
N ILE A 312 15.96 -7.04 25.04
CA ILE A 312 14.84 -6.11 25.28
C ILE A 312 13.75 -6.89 26.01
N GLU A 313 13.35 -6.42 27.19
CA GLU A 313 12.35 -7.09 28.02
C GLU A 313 10.95 -7.03 27.41
N ALA A 314 10.10 -7.99 27.79
CA ALA A 314 8.73 -8.08 27.29
C ALA A 314 7.84 -6.96 27.83
N ASP A 315 8.16 -6.35 28.96
CA ASP A 315 7.46 -5.21 29.55
C ASP A 315 8.12 -3.86 29.22
N ALA A 316 9.23 -3.87 28.48
CA ALA A 316 9.89 -2.65 28.04
C ALA A 316 8.99 -1.83 27.11
N ASN A 317 9.13 -0.51 27.19
CA ASN A 317 8.54 0.44 26.27
C ASN A 317 9.59 1.48 25.88
N LEU A 318 10.56 1.05 25.06
CA LEU A 318 11.67 1.90 24.66
C LEU A 318 11.16 3.07 23.81
N SER A 319 11.55 4.29 24.17
CA SER A 319 11.28 5.47 23.34
C SER A 319 12.11 5.44 22.05
N ASP A 320 13.37 4.98 22.16
CA ASP A 320 14.30 4.83 21.05
C ASP A 320 14.96 3.44 21.09
N GLY A 321 14.40 2.54 20.30
CA GLY A 321 14.91 1.18 20.17
C GLY A 321 15.71 0.96 18.88
N PRO A 322 16.37 -0.20 18.75
CA PRO A 322 17.16 -0.52 17.56
C PRO A 322 16.29 -0.57 16.30
N GLN A 323 16.79 0.06 15.23
CA GLN A 323 16.18 0.04 13.91
C GLN A 323 16.38 -1.31 13.23
N LEU A 324 15.31 -1.81 12.60
CA LEU A 324 15.31 -3.06 11.84
C LEU A 324 14.44 -2.93 10.59
N LEU A 325 14.85 -3.66 9.55
CA LEU A 325 14.04 -3.96 8.39
C LEU A 325 13.48 -5.37 8.51
N ILE A 326 12.18 -5.50 8.32
CA ILE A 326 11.48 -6.78 8.34
C ILE A 326 10.93 -7.06 6.96
N GLN A 327 11.15 -8.27 6.49
CA GLN A 327 10.61 -8.78 5.23
C GLN A 327 9.80 -10.04 5.52
N GLY A 328 8.54 -10.05 5.12
CA GLY A 328 7.63 -11.14 5.45
C GLY A 328 6.29 -11.02 4.76
N ARG A 329 5.36 -11.91 5.09
CA ARG A 329 3.98 -11.84 4.64
C ARG A 329 3.12 -11.06 5.62
N PHE A 330 2.23 -10.21 5.11
CA PHE A 330 1.20 -9.60 5.93
C PHE A 330 0.12 -10.64 6.24
N LEU A 331 -0.15 -10.83 7.54
CA LEU A 331 -1.06 -11.85 8.05
C LEU A 331 -2.47 -11.27 8.28
N LYS A 332 -2.59 -10.30 9.20
CA LYS A 332 -3.86 -9.68 9.61
C LYS A 332 -3.64 -8.36 10.33
N ARG A 333 -4.72 -7.68 10.65
CA ARG A 333 -4.82 -6.65 11.70
C ARG A 333 -5.16 -7.35 13.01
N LEU A 334 -4.30 -7.21 14.01
CA LEU A 334 -4.48 -7.75 15.34
C LEU A 334 -5.14 -6.70 16.24
N ALA A 335 -6.24 -7.08 16.89
CA ALA A 335 -6.82 -6.27 17.96
C ALA A 335 -5.96 -6.39 19.22
N TYR A 336 -5.58 -5.24 19.79
CA TYR A 336 -4.80 -5.17 21.01
C TYR A 336 -5.33 -4.06 21.93
N ARG A 337 -4.93 -4.09 23.20
CA ARG A 337 -5.30 -3.08 24.19
C ARG A 337 -4.24 -1.98 24.23
N SER A 338 -4.60 -0.77 23.81
CA SER A 338 -3.81 0.45 23.99
C SER A 338 -4.21 1.18 25.28
N SER A 339 -3.52 2.27 25.60
CA SER A 339 -3.87 3.16 26.73
C SER A 339 -5.20 3.90 26.51
N ILE A 340 -5.59 4.14 25.25
CA ILE A 340 -6.80 4.88 24.87
C ILE A 340 -8.00 3.94 24.66
N GLY A 341 -7.75 2.63 24.57
CA GLY A 341 -8.78 1.62 24.36
C GLY A 341 -8.33 0.50 23.41
N ALA A 342 -9.30 -0.23 22.86
CA ALA A 342 -9.02 -1.22 21.82
C ALA A 342 -8.51 -0.52 20.55
N ASP A 343 -7.42 -1.03 19.99
CA ASP A 343 -6.82 -0.52 18.76
C ASP A 343 -6.33 -1.68 17.88
N LEU A 344 -5.95 -1.39 16.64
CA LEU A 344 -5.48 -2.37 15.67
C LEU A 344 -4.00 -2.15 15.33
N ALA A 345 -3.25 -3.24 15.26
CA ALA A 345 -1.88 -3.25 14.77
C ALA A 345 -1.77 -4.22 13.58
N PRO A 346 -1.15 -3.84 12.45
CA PRO A 346 -0.85 -4.78 11.39
C PRO A 346 0.16 -5.82 11.87
N VAL A 347 0.03 -7.05 11.38
CA VAL A 347 0.93 -8.17 11.69
C VAL A 347 1.68 -8.60 10.44
N ILE A 348 3.01 -8.59 10.53
CA ILE A 348 3.90 -9.16 9.50
C ILE A 348 4.61 -10.36 10.11
N VAL A 349 4.54 -11.51 9.43
CA VAL A 349 5.30 -12.71 9.81
C VAL A 349 6.41 -12.91 8.81
N GLY A 350 7.65 -12.96 9.28
CA GLY A 350 8.79 -12.92 8.38
C GLY A 350 10.13 -13.06 9.07
N ARG A 351 11.14 -12.49 8.42
CA ARG A 351 12.53 -12.49 8.89
C ARG A 351 13.05 -11.07 9.00
N LEU A 352 14.03 -10.91 9.87
CA LEU A 352 14.83 -9.71 9.94
C LEU A 352 15.81 -9.72 8.78
N VAL A 353 15.84 -8.65 8.01
CA VAL A 353 16.85 -8.43 6.98
C VAL A 353 17.83 -7.44 7.57
N SER A 354 19.09 -7.86 7.71
CA SER A 354 20.15 -6.89 7.98
C SER A 354 20.17 -5.97 6.77
N GLU A 355 19.91 -4.68 6.95
CA GLU A 355 20.27 -3.73 5.91
C GLU A 355 21.74 -4.02 5.60
N PRO A 356 22.11 -4.23 4.31
CA PRO A 356 23.51 -4.30 3.97
C PRO A 356 24.09 -3.04 4.57
N THR A 357 24.98 -3.20 5.55
CA THR A 357 25.67 -2.09 6.17
C THR A 357 26.21 -1.31 4.99
N ALA A 358 25.55 -0.20 4.67
CA ALA A 358 26.03 0.70 3.65
C ALA A 358 27.41 1.02 4.18
N MET A 359 28.43 0.55 3.47
CA MET A 359 29.80 0.92 3.72
C MET A 359 29.76 2.39 4.10
N SER A 360 30.15 2.68 5.33
CA SER A 360 30.62 4.01 5.67
C SER A 360 31.53 4.45 4.52
N LEU A 361 31.42 5.73 4.16
CA LEU A 361 32.15 6.43 3.08
C LEU A 361 31.40 6.63 1.76
N ILE A 362 30.16 7.12 1.80
CA ILE A 362 29.84 8.27 0.96
C ILE A 362 29.06 9.24 1.85
N SER A 363 29.72 10.30 2.31
CA SER A 363 29.07 11.49 2.84
C SER A 363 27.87 11.81 1.95
N PRO A 364 26.71 12.22 2.48
CA PRO A 364 25.62 12.66 1.62
C PRO A 364 26.21 13.72 0.70
N THR A 365 26.29 13.43 -0.60
CA THR A 365 26.52 14.46 -1.60
C THR A 365 25.40 15.43 -1.35
N SER A 366 25.76 16.52 -0.67
CA SER A 366 24.90 17.62 -0.32
C SER A 366 24.10 17.92 -1.58
N ALA A 367 22.83 17.49 -1.59
CA ALA A 367 21.92 17.86 -2.64
C ALA A 367 21.91 19.38 -2.58
N ALA A 368 22.60 19.99 -3.54
CA ALA A 368 22.86 21.41 -3.54
C ALA A 368 21.52 22.10 -3.31
N SER A 369 21.35 22.68 -2.12
CA SER A 369 20.16 23.45 -1.81
C SER A 369 20.00 24.43 -2.96
N PRO A 370 18.85 24.46 -3.66
CA PRO A 370 18.69 25.33 -4.81
C PRO A 370 19.06 26.73 -4.36
N SER A 371 20.11 27.28 -4.98
CA SER A 371 20.66 28.59 -4.64
C SER A 371 19.50 29.55 -4.40
N PRO A 372 19.41 30.21 -3.23
CA PRO A 372 18.23 31.01 -2.84
C PRO A 372 17.86 32.04 -3.92
N TRP A 373 18.86 32.52 -4.65
CA TRP A 373 18.74 33.34 -5.84
C TRP A 373 17.82 32.80 -6.95
N ARG A 374 17.79 31.49 -7.21
CA ARG A 374 16.87 30.90 -8.22
C ARG A 374 15.41 31.03 -7.77
N ILE A 375 15.13 30.86 -6.48
CA ILE A 375 13.78 31.02 -5.93
C ILE A 375 13.35 32.49 -6.03
N TRP A 376 14.24 33.43 -5.67
CA TRP A 376 13.95 34.86 -5.79
C TRP A 376 13.69 35.30 -7.24
N ARG A 377 14.40 34.77 -8.24
CA ARG A 377 14.13 35.06 -9.67
C ARG A 377 12.72 34.63 -10.10
N VAL A 378 12.26 33.45 -9.68
CA VAL A 378 10.92 32.97 -10.03
C VAL A 378 9.86 33.84 -9.36
N VAL A 379 10.06 34.22 -8.09
CA VAL A 379 9.14 35.09 -7.35
C VAL A 379 9.09 36.49 -7.97
N SER A 380 10.23 37.09 -8.32
CA SER A 380 10.29 38.41 -8.96
C SER A 380 9.63 38.41 -10.34
N LEU A 381 9.85 37.36 -11.14
CA LEU A 381 9.23 37.24 -12.46
C LEU A 381 7.70 37.10 -12.36
N ALA A 382 7.21 36.31 -11.40
CA ALA A 382 5.78 36.16 -11.14
C ALA A 382 5.15 37.48 -10.66
N ALA A 383 5.83 38.22 -9.79
CA ALA A 383 5.37 39.52 -9.29
C ALA A 383 5.28 40.57 -10.42
N LEU A 384 6.28 40.64 -11.30
CA LEU A 384 6.28 41.54 -12.44
C LEU A 384 5.13 41.23 -13.42
N LEU A 385 4.93 39.94 -13.74
CA LEU A 385 3.82 39.50 -14.58
C LEU A 385 2.46 39.88 -13.97
N GLY A 386 2.29 39.67 -12.65
CA GLY A 386 1.09 40.07 -11.93
C GLY A 386 0.82 41.58 -11.99
N MET A 387 1.85 42.40 -11.77
CA MET A 387 1.74 43.86 -11.84
C MET A 387 1.43 44.35 -13.26
N SER A 388 2.04 43.76 -14.30
CA SER A 388 1.76 44.12 -15.69
C SER A 388 0.31 43.84 -16.10
N VAL A 389 -0.22 42.67 -15.71
CA VAL A 389 -1.62 42.31 -16.01
C VAL A 389 -2.60 43.23 -15.26
N ALA A 390 -2.33 43.52 -13.99
CA ALA A 390 -3.16 44.42 -13.19
C ALA A 390 -3.17 45.85 -13.78
N GLY A 391 -2.01 46.37 -14.17
CA GLY A 391 -1.88 47.68 -14.81
C GLY A 391 -2.63 47.77 -16.14
N TRP A 392 -2.53 46.73 -16.98
CA TRP A 392 -3.27 46.67 -18.25
C TRP A 392 -4.79 46.67 -18.05
N LEU A 393 -5.28 45.91 -17.08
CA LEU A 393 -6.71 45.88 -16.73
C LEU A 393 -7.19 47.24 -16.22
N PHE A 394 -6.41 47.92 -15.37
CA PHE A 394 -6.74 49.25 -14.86
C PHE A 394 -6.77 50.32 -15.95
N TRP A 395 -5.83 50.28 -16.89
CA TRP A 395 -5.85 51.17 -18.03
C TRP A 395 -7.09 50.94 -18.90
N ARG A 396 -7.40 49.67 -19.19
CA ARG A 396 -8.57 49.32 -20.01
C ARG A 396 -9.88 49.77 -19.37
N THR A 397 -10.03 49.66 -18.05
CA THR A 397 -11.23 50.16 -17.35
C THR A 397 -11.29 51.68 -17.35
N HIS A 398 -10.15 52.37 -17.18
CA HIS A 398 -10.10 53.83 -17.22
C HIS A 398 -10.49 54.41 -18.58
N VAL A 399 -10.04 53.80 -19.69
CA VAL A 399 -10.41 54.24 -21.04
C VAL A 399 -11.92 54.08 -21.27
N ARG A 400 -12.50 52.95 -20.85
CA ARG A 400 -13.95 52.71 -20.96
C ARG A 400 -14.77 53.67 -20.10
N ALA A 401 -14.27 54.04 -18.92
CA ALA A 401 -14.92 55.04 -18.07
C ALA A 401 -14.93 56.43 -18.73
N LYS A 402 -13.85 56.83 -19.42
CA LYS A 402 -13.81 58.10 -20.18
C LYS A 402 -14.81 58.09 -21.33
N GLN A 403 -14.87 57.01 -22.12
CA GLN A 403 -15.86 56.88 -23.20
C GLN A 403 -17.31 56.93 -22.69
N SER A 404 -17.58 56.32 -21.53
CA SER A 404 -18.93 56.40 -20.94
C SER A 404 -19.30 57.82 -20.51
N ARG A 405 -18.35 58.63 -20.02
CA ARG A 405 -18.61 60.04 -19.67
C ARG A 405 -18.90 60.87 -20.92
N GLN A 406 -18.10 60.68 -21.98
CA GLN A 406 -18.32 61.35 -23.27
C GLN A 406 -19.68 60.99 -23.88
N LEU A 407 -20.10 59.72 -23.81
CA LEU A 407 -21.43 59.32 -24.28
C LEU A 407 -22.56 59.91 -23.45
N ARG A 408 -22.36 60.12 -22.13
CA ARG A 408 -23.37 60.77 -21.27
C ARG A 408 -23.45 62.27 -21.52
N GLU A 409 -22.32 62.93 -21.80
CA GLU A 409 -22.29 64.33 -22.21
C GLU A 409 -22.92 64.50 -23.59
N ALA A 410 -22.63 63.63 -24.55
CA ALA A 410 -23.20 63.67 -25.90
C ALA A 410 -24.71 63.35 -25.95
N ASN A 411 -25.21 62.48 -25.06
CA ASN A 411 -26.65 62.17 -24.95
C ASN A 411 -27.40 62.99 -23.90
N ARG A 412 -26.75 63.97 -23.27
CA ARG A 412 -27.43 64.95 -22.44
C ARG A 412 -28.15 65.91 -23.39
N LYS A 413 -29.30 65.48 -23.92
CA LYS A 413 -30.25 66.38 -24.56
C LYS A 413 -30.59 67.44 -23.51
N ASP A 414 -30.23 68.69 -23.79
CA ASP A 414 -30.60 69.80 -22.94
C ASP A 414 -32.13 69.78 -22.78
N PRO A 415 -32.67 69.79 -21.55
CA PRO A 415 -34.10 69.80 -21.31
C PRO A 415 -34.74 71.17 -21.62
N SER A 416 -33.99 72.11 -22.20
CA SER A 416 -34.46 73.45 -22.50
C SER A 416 -35.69 73.53 -23.41
N PRO A 417 -35.89 72.72 -24.47
CA PRO A 417 -37.10 72.86 -25.28
C PRO A 417 -38.35 72.39 -24.52
N PHE A 418 -38.25 71.35 -23.69
CA PHE A 418 -39.38 70.86 -22.90
C PHE A 418 -39.80 71.83 -21.79
N LEU A 419 -38.84 72.54 -21.17
CA LEU A 419 -39.13 73.56 -20.17
C LEU A 419 -39.69 74.84 -20.80
N ILE A 420 -39.26 75.20 -22.02
CA ILE A 420 -39.84 76.32 -22.77
C ILE A 420 -41.29 76.02 -23.19
N ASP A 421 -41.58 74.78 -23.62
CA ASP A 421 -42.96 74.37 -23.97
C ASP A 421 -43.90 74.42 -22.74
N LEU A 422 -43.42 74.08 -21.54
CA LEU A 422 -44.20 74.16 -20.30
C LEU A 422 -44.43 75.59 -19.79
N GLU A 423 -43.53 76.53 -20.08
CA GLU A 423 -43.68 77.93 -19.69
C GLU A 423 -44.69 78.66 -20.60
N VAL A 424 -44.74 78.30 -21.89
CA VAL A 424 -45.73 78.84 -22.85
C VAL A 424 -47.15 78.34 -22.57
N GLU A 425 -47.32 77.11 -22.05
CA GLU A 425 -48.65 76.57 -21.74
C GLU A 425 -49.29 77.20 -20.49
N ASN A 426 -48.49 77.78 -19.58
CA ASN A 426 -48.99 78.36 -18.34
C ASN A 426 -49.42 79.84 -18.46
N ASP A 427 -48.93 80.55 -19.48
CA ASP A 427 -49.30 81.96 -19.74
C ASP A 427 -50.61 82.11 -20.55
N GLY A 428 -51.20 81.01 -21.02
CA GLY A 428 -52.40 80.99 -21.87
C GLY A 428 -53.75 80.90 -21.14
N GLU A 429 -53.78 80.63 -19.83
CA GLU A 429 -55.03 80.25 -19.12
C GLU A 429 -55.60 81.35 -18.19
N VAL A 430 -55.20 82.62 -18.35
CA VAL A 430 -55.76 83.76 -17.60
C VAL A 430 -56.31 84.84 -18.54
N ALA A 431 -57.32 84.49 -19.33
CA ALA A 431 -58.24 85.47 -19.91
C ALA A 431 -59.50 84.77 -20.47
N THR A 432 -60.50 84.52 -19.61
CA THR A 432 -61.94 84.73 -19.91
C THR A 432 -62.76 84.57 -18.64
#